data_AF-A0A0Q5QM82-F1
#
_entry.id   AF-A0A0Q5QM82-F1
#
_cell.length_a   1.000
_cell.length_b   1.000
_cell.length_c   1.000
_cell.angle_alpha   90.00
_cell.angle_beta   90.00
_cell.angle_gamma   90.00
#
_symmetry.space_group_name_H-M   'P 1'
#
loop_
_entity.id
_entity.type
_entity.pdbx_description
1 polymer ?
#
loop_
_entity_poly.entity_id
_entity_poly.type
_entity_poly.pdbx_seq_one_letter_code
_entity_poly.pdbx_strand_id
1 'polypeptide(L)'
;MKKRVFKHRSIHIFVILIGIFMLVAFGAALYENIADFNNHPDSVTESIVLFFLGSIFLVNLISLILVIIKSSKSIFLLNVFYIYFLLVLIFGFAGNYINDENYIDSSYMIVNILFIIVLASLIFLINKFKFEKLRYENIEAIGTQND
;
A
#
# COMPACT_ATOMS: atom_id res chain seq x y z
N MET A 1 -23.14 14.82 9.58
CA MET A 1 -22.17 13.92 10.26
C MET A 1 -20.77 14.11 9.67
N LYS A 2 -19.72 14.27 10.50
CA LYS A 2 -18.32 14.31 10.01
C LYS A 2 -18.00 12.97 9.33
N LYS A 3 -17.62 12.99 8.05
CA LYS A 3 -17.17 11.77 7.34
C LYS A 3 -15.92 11.22 8.04
N ARG A 4 -15.96 9.96 8.45
CA ARG A 4 -14.84 9.24 9.06
C ARG A 4 -14.54 8.02 8.20
N VAL A 5 -13.27 7.83 7.87
CA VAL A 5 -12.79 6.66 7.11
C VAL A 5 -12.53 5.48 8.04
N PHE A 6 -11.95 5.76 9.21
CA PHE A 6 -11.61 4.76 10.22
C PHE A 6 -12.42 4.93 11.50
N LYS A 7 -12.63 3.83 12.23
CA LYS A 7 -13.32 3.81 13.52
C LYS A 7 -12.63 4.68 14.57
N HIS A 8 -11.29 4.64 14.60
CA HIS A 8 -10.46 5.36 15.57
C HIS A 8 -9.61 6.44 14.90
N ARG A 9 -9.47 7.60 15.57
CA ARG A 9 -8.61 8.71 15.10
C ARG A 9 -7.13 8.34 15.10
N SER A 10 -6.69 7.54 16.07
CA SER A 10 -5.30 7.05 16.16
C SER A 10 -4.88 6.29 14.90
N ILE A 11 -5.76 5.41 14.40
CA ILE A 11 -5.50 4.59 13.20
C ILE A 11 -5.40 5.47 11.96
N HIS A 12 -6.24 6.50 11.87
CA HIS A 12 -6.15 7.46 10.78
C HIS A 12 -4.81 8.20 10.77
N ILE A 13 -4.33 8.66 11.93
CA ILE A 13 -3.02 9.31 12.06
C ILE A 13 -1.89 8.31 11.73
N PHE A 14 -1.98 7.10 12.25
CA PHE A 14 -1.01 6.03 11.99
C PHE A 14 -0.87 5.72 10.49
N VAL A 15 -1.99 5.56 9.77
CA VAL A 15 -1.97 5.33 8.32
C VAL A 15 -1.37 6.51 7.55
N ILE A 16 -1.63 7.75 7.99
CA ILE A 16 -1.01 8.94 7.38
C ILE A 16 0.51 8.94 7.61
N LEU A 17 0.97 8.65 8.83
CA LEU A 17 2.39 8.61 9.16
C LEU A 17 3.12 7.54 8.34
N ILE A 18 2.55 6.35 8.23
CA ILE A 18 3.10 5.28 7.37
C ILE A 18 3.09 5.70 5.90
N GLY A 19 2.00 6.28 5.41
CA GLY A 19 1.92 6.73 4.03
C GLY A 19 2.98 7.77 3.68
N ILE A 20 3.22 8.73 4.59
CA ILE A 20 4.29 9.74 4.45
C ILE A 20 5.67 9.07 4.46
N PHE A 21 5.92 8.16 5.41
CA PHE A 21 7.19 7.42 5.48
C PHE A 21 7.45 6.66 4.17
N MET A 22 6.46 5.93 3.67
CA MET A 22 6.55 5.21 2.39
C MET A 22 6.75 6.17 1.22
N LEU A 23 6.10 7.33 1.23
CA LEU A 23 6.22 8.33 0.16
C LEU A 23 7.65 8.86 0.09
N VAL A 24 8.27 9.16 1.24
CA VAL A 24 9.68 9.58 1.31
C VAL A 24 10.60 8.46 0.85
N ALA A 25 10.38 7.23 1.33
CA ALA A 25 11.21 6.08 0.96
C ALA A 25 11.17 5.79 -0.56
N PHE A 26 9.98 5.72 -1.15
CA PHE A 26 9.85 5.52 -2.59
C PHE A 26 10.31 6.73 -3.40
N GLY A 27 10.14 7.95 -2.89
CA GLY A 27 10.64 9.17 -3.54
C GLY A 27 12.17 9.21 -3.61
N ALA A 28 12.85 8.82 -2.52
CA ALA A 28 14.30 8.70 -2.49
C ALA A 28 14.79 7.61 -3.45
N ALA A 29 14.19 6.43 -3.40
CA ALA A 29 14.52 5.35 -4.33
C ALA A 29 14.29 5.75 -5.80
N LEU A 30 13.23 6.52 -6.10
CA LEU A 30 12.94 6.99 -7.45
C LEU A 30 14.01 7.97 -7.92
N TYR A 31 14.42 8.88 -7.06
CA TYR A 31 15.46 9.85 -7.36
C TYR A 31 16.81 9.17 -7.68
N GLU A 32 17.21 8.18 -6.88
CA GLU A 32 18.42 7.39 -7.12
C GLU A 32 18.35 6.64 -8.44
N ASN A 33 17.24 5.93 -8.71
CA ASN A 33 17.08 5.16 -9.95
C ASN A 33 16.99 6.04 -11.21
N ILE A 34 16.48 7.27 -11.10
CA ILE A 34 16.52 8.25 -12.21
C ILE A 34 17.96 8.67 -12.50
N ALA A 35 18.77 8.89 -11.46
CA ALA A 35 20.17 9.25 -11.63
C ALA A 35 20.94 8.13 -12.34
N ASP A 36 20.70 6.87 -11.97
CA ASP A 36 21.32 5.70 -12.60
C ASP A 36 20.85 5.52 -14.06
N PHE A 37 19.55 5.66 -14.32
CA PHE A 37 18.98 5.60 -15.67
C PHE A 37 19.59 6.64 -16.62
N ASN A 38 19.87 7.85 -16.12
CA ASN A 38 20.52 8.89 -16.93
C ASN A 38 21.96 8.53 -17.31
N ASN A 39 22.62 7.67 -16.55
CA ASN A 39 23.96 7.16 -16.85
C ASN A 39 23.93 5.94 -17.78
N HIS A 40 22.84 5.17 -17.80
CA HIS A 40 22.67 3.95 -18.63
C HIS A 40 21.29 3.89 -19.34
N PRO A 41 20.98 4.84 -20.23
CA PRO A 41 19.63 5.03 -20.76
C PRO A 41 19.08 3.87 -21.63
N ASP A 42 19.96 3.01 -22.13
CA ASP A 42 19.58 1.88 -23.01
C ASP A 42 19.20 0.61 -22.23
N SER A 43 19.27 0.64 -20.89
CA SER A 43 18.92 -0.49 -20.04
C SER A 43 17.40 -0.68 -19.96
N VAL A 44 16.89 -1.71 -20.63
CA VAL A 44 15.47 -2.11 -20.57
C VAL A 44 15.06 -2.45 -19.14
N THR A 45 15.94 -3.09 -18.37
CA THR A 45 15.69 -3.48 -16.98
C THR A 45 15.49 -2.25 -16.09
N GLU A 46 16.35 -1.24 -16.22
CA GLU A 46 16.22 0.02 -15.45
C GLU A 46 14.95 0.78 -15.82
N SER A 47 14.58 0.80 -17.10
CA SER A 47 13.33 1.40 -17.55
C SER A 47 12.10 0.75 -16.89
N ILE A 48 12.11 -0.59 -16.79
CA ILE A 48 11.04 -1.36 -16.14
C ILE A 48 10.99 -1.05 -14.65
N VAL A 49 12.14 -1.09 -13.96
CA VAL A 49 12.23 -0.79 -12.52
C VAL A 49 11.72 0.62 -12.23
N LEU A 50 12.15 1.60 -13.02
CA LEU A 50 11.73 2.99 -12.88
C LEU A 50 10.22 3.16 -13.07
N PHE A 51 9.64 2.47 -14.06
CA PHE A 51 8.19 2.47 -14.28
C PHE A 51 7.42 1.92 -13.08
N PHE A 52 7.82 0.76 -12.55
CA PHE A 52 7.19 0.15 -11.37
C PHE A 52 7.37 1.01 -10.12
N LEU A 53 8.54 1.59 -9.91
CA LEU A 53 8.80 2.42 -8.75
C LEU A 53 8.00 3.73 -8.80
N GLY A 54 7.94 4.36 -9.98
CA GLY A 54 7.15 5.56 -10.22
C GLY A 54 5.64 5.32 -10.05
N SER A 55 5.14 4.17 -10.52
CA SER A 55 3.73 3.82 -10.35
C SER A 55 3.38 3.56 -8.88
N ILE A 56 4.22 2.84 -8.12
CA ILE A 56 4.04 2.62 -6.67
C ILE A 56 4.01 3.97 -5.94
N PHE A 57 4.95 4.87 -6.26
CA PHE A 57 5.02 6.21 -5.68
C PHE A 57 3.72 7.00 -5.93
N LEU A 58 3.24 7.03 -7.17
CA LEU A 58 2.01 7.73 -7.54
C LEU A 58 0.78 7.14 -6.85
N VAL A 59 0.65 5.81 -6.81
CA VAL A 59 -0.47 5.14 -6.13
C VAL A 59 -0.46 5.45 -4.62
N ASN A 60 0.72 5.50 -3.99
CA ASN A 60 0.84 5.91 -2.58
C ASN A 60 0.42 7.38 -2.39
N LEU A 61 0.91 8.28 -3.24
CA LEU A 61 0.57 9.71 -3.18
C LEU A 61 -0.94 9.92 -3.27
N ILE A 62 -1.60 9.30 -4.25
CA ILE A 62 -3.06 9.40 -4.43
C ILE A 62 -3.77 8.80 -3.21
N SER A 63 -3.30 7.67 -2.70
CA SER A 63 -3.87 7.03 -1.50
C SER A 63 -3.80 7.95 -0.29
N LEU A 64 -2.65 8.58 -0.06
CA LEU A 64 -2.45 9.53 1.02
C LEU A 64 -3.37 10.75 0.90
N ILE A 65 -3.50 11.33 -0.30
CA ILE A 65 -4.44 12.42 -0.57
C ILE A 65 -5.87 11.99 -0.25
N LEU A 66 -6.30 10.82 -0.70
CA LEU A 66 -7.64 10.29 -0.43
C LEU A 66 -7.92 10.07 1.05
N VAL A 67 -6.91 9.64 1.81
CA VAL A 67 -6.99 9.51 3.27
C VAL A 67 -7.17 10.89 3.90
N ILE A 68 -6.36 11.88 3.54
CA ILE A 68 -6.41 13.25 4.09
C ILE A 68 -7.78 13.89 3.86
N ILE A 69 -8.33 13.78 2.65
CA ILE A 69 -9.66 14.31 2.31
C ILE A 69 -10.81 13.43 2.85
N LYS A 70 -10.51 12.34 3.55
CA LYS A 70 -11.46 11.40 4.16
C LYS A 70 -12.46 10.81 3.16
N SER A 71 -11.99 10.50 1.96
CA SER A 71 -12.81 9.86 0.92
C SER A 71 -13.13 8.41 1.30
N SER A 72 -14.34 7.94 0.99
CA SER A 72 -14.72 6.53 1.17
C SER A 72 -13.89 5.59 0.29
N LYS A 73 -13.34 6.09 -0.82
CA LYS A 73 -12.48 5.32 -1.74
C LYS A 73 -11.05 5.13 -1.21
N SER A 74 -10.67 5.82 -0.14
CA SER A 74 -9.30 5.75 0.41
C SER A 74 -8.91 4.33 0.84
N ILE A 75 -9.82 3.58 1.47
CA ILE A 75 -9.57 2.19 1.90
C ILE A 75 -9.30 1.29 0.70
N PHE A 76 -10.10 1.43 -0.36
CA PHE A 76 -9.91 0.66 -1.59
C PHE A 76 -8.53 0.96 -2.20
N LEU A 77 -8.16 2.24 -2.33
CA LEU A 77 -6.89 2.61 -2.93
C LEU A 77 -5.67 2.21 -2.07
N LEU A 78 -5.78 2.30 -0.75
CA LEU A 78 -4.79 1.77 0.18
C LEU A 78 -4.59 0.27 0.00
N ASN A 79 -5.67 -0.52 -0.11
CA ASN A 79 -5.56 -1.95 -0.37
C ASN A 79 -4.90 -2.23 -1.74
N VAL A 80 -5.27 -1.48 -2.78
CA VAL A 80 -4.63 -1.58 -4.11
C VAL A 80 -3.14 -1.29 -3.99
N PHE A 81 -2.75 -0.23 -3.29
CA PHE A 81 -1.36 0.11 -3.03
C PHE A 81 -0.59 -1.03 -2.37
N TYR A 82 -1.09 -1.57 -1.25
CA TYR A 82 -0.38 -2.63 -0.53
C TYR A 82 -0.31 -3.95 -1.30
N ILE A 83 -1.38 -4.32 -2.01
CA ILE A 83 -1.39 -5.52 -2.87
C ILE A 83 -0.40 -5.33 -4.01
N TYR A 84 -0.41 -4.17 -4.66
CA TYR A 84 0.52 -3.87 -5.74
C TYR A 84 1.98 -3.94 -5.27
N PHE A 85 2.29 -3.33 -4.12
CA PHE A 85 3.63 -3.40 -3.56
C PHE A 85 4.03 -4.83 -3.17
N LEU A 86 3.11 -5.61 -2.61
CA LEU A 86 3.35 -7.02 -2.28
C LEU A 86 3.64 -7.85 -3.54
N LEU A 87 2.92 -7.62 -4.64
CA LEU A 87 3.20 -8.30 -5.91
C LEU A 87 4.60 -7.97 -6.42
N VAL A 88 4.99 -6.69 -6.38
CA VAL A 88 6.33 -6.27 -6.81
C VAL A 88 7.42 -6.94 -5.96
N LEU A 89 7.24 -7.05 -4.64
CA LEU A 89 8.17 -7.78 -3.77
C LEU A 89 8.26 -9.27 -4.12
N ILE A 90 7.11 -9.93 -4.33
CA ILE A 90 7.09 -11.36 -4.68
C ILE A 90 7.77 -11.61 -6.02
N PHE A 91 7.48 -10.80 -7.05
CA PHE A 91 8.11 -10.96 -8.37
C PHE A 91 9.61 -10.64 -8.32
N GLY A 92 10.03 -9.60 -7.58
CA GLY A 92 11.44 -9.31 -7.38
C GLY A 92 12.17 -10.45 -6.67
N PHE A 93 11.55 -11.04 -5.65
CA PHE A 93 12.10 -12.21 -4.96
C PHE A 93 12.19 -13.44 -5.85
N ALA A 94 11.13 -13.76 -6.61
CA ALA A 94 11.11 -14.88 -7.53
C ALA A 94 12.14 -14.72 -8.66
N GLY A 95 12.32 -13.51 -9.19
CA GLY A 95 13.33 -13.21 -10.21
C GLY A 95 14.76 -13.50 -9.73
N ASN A 96 15.08 -13.13 -8.50
CA ASN A 96 16.39 -13.44 -7.91
C ASN A 96 16.58 -14.95 -7.67
N TYR A 97 15.53 -15.67 -7.28
CA TYR A 97 15.60 -17.13 -7.07
C TYR A 97 15.83 -17.91 -8.37
N ILE A 98 15.36 -17.40 -9.51
CA ILE A 98 15.47 -18.05 -10.82
C ILE A 98 16.83 -17.76 -11.48
N ASN A 99 17.38 -16.56 -11.27
CA ASN A 99 18.59 -16.11 -11.96
C ASN A 99 19.91 -16.41 -11.22
N ASP A 100 19.88 -16.63 -9.89
CA ASP A 100 21.09 -16.94 -9.12
C ASP A 100 21.11 -18.42 -8.67
N GLU A 101 21.96 -19.23 -9.30
CA GLU A 101 22.26 -20.59 -8.85
C GLU A 101 23.11 -20.64 -7.57
N ASN A 102 23.58 -19.51 -7.03
CA ASN A 102 24.40 -19.49 -5.81
C ASN A 102 24.13 -18.26 -4.93
N TYR A 103 23.63 -18.53 -3.72
CA TYR A 103 23.66 -17.66 -2.55
C TYR A 103 22.71 -16.44 -2.55
N ILE A 104 21.40 -16.69 -2.39
CA ILE A 104 20.52 -15.68 -1.80
C ILE A 104 21.05 -15.40 -0.40
N ASP A 105 21.56 -14.19 -0.16
CA ASP A 105 21.96 -13.75 1.18
C ASP A 105 20.77 -13.93 2.13
N SER A 106 20.98 -14.72 3.19
CA SER A 106 20.02 -14.94 4.26
C SER A 106 19.45 -13.62 4.80
N SER A 107 20.24 -12.55 4.81
CA SER A 107 19.82 -11.22 5.24
C SER A 107 18.75 -10.64 4.31
N TYR A 108 18.94 -10.74 2.99
CA TYR A 108 17.98 -10.27 1.98
C TYR A 108 16.67 -11.04 2.06
N MET A 109 16.72 -12.36 2.27
CA MET A 109 15.54 -13.19 2.43
C MET A 109 14.74 -12.79 3.69
N ILE A 110 15.42 -12.60 4.82
CA ILE A 110 14.77 -12.19 6.08
C ILE A 110 14.09 -10.82 5.92
N VAL A 111 14.77 -9.85 5.30
CA VAL A 111 14.22 -8.51 5.06
C VAL A 111 12.96 -8.58 4.20
N ASN A 112 12.97 -9.34 3.10
CA ASN A 112 11.80 -9.50 2.23
C ASN A 112 10.60 -10.12 2.97
N ILE A 113 10.84 -11.19 3.75
CA ILE A 113 9.79 -11.83 4.55
C ILE A 113 9.19 -10.85 5.56
N LEU A 114 10.03 -10.07 6.24
CA LEU A 114 9.56 -9.05 7.18
C LEU A 114 8.68 -8.00 6.48
N PHE A 115 9.07 -7.51 5.31
CA PHE A 115 8.25 -6.57 4.54
C PHE A 115 6.90 -7.17 4.15
N ILE A 116 6.86 -8.44 3.71
CA ILE A 116 5.61 -9.13 3.38
C ILE A 116 4.68 -9.22 4.61
N ILE A 117 5.22 -9.59 5.76
CA ILE A 117 4.45 -9.69 7.02
C ILE A 117 3.90 -8.32 7.43
N VAL A 118 4.72 -7.26 7.31
CA VAL A 118 4.29 -5.88 7.60
C VAL A 118 3.15 -5.47 6.68
N LEU A 119 3.27 -5.70 5.37
CA LEU A 119 2.22 -5.36 4.40
C LEU A 119 0.92 -6.12 4.65
N ALA A 120 1.00 -7.43 4.92
CA ALA A 120 -0.16 -8.24 5.28
C ALA A 120 -0.85 -7.70 6.56
N SER A 121 -0.05 -7.29 7.55
CA SER A 121 -0.56 -6.71 8.79
C SER A 121 -1.25 -5.35 8.55
N LEU A 122 -0.72 -4.51 7.66
CA LEU A 122 -1.34 -3.24 7.30
C LEU A 122 -2.67 -3.43 6.55
N ILE A 123 -2.72 -4.37 5.61
CA ILE A 123 -3.97 -4.75 4.91
C ILE A 123 -5.01 -5.20 5.94
N PHE A 124 -4.64 -6.08 6.86
CA PHE A 124 -5.53 -6.55 7.91
C PHE A 124 -6.05 -5.38 8.77
N LEU A 125 -5.15 -4.49 9.22
CA LEU A 125 -5.50 -3.38 10.10
C LEU A 125 -6.49 -2.42 9.42
N ILE A 126 -6.25 -2.06 8.17
CA ILE A 126 -7.12 -1.14 7.43
C ILE A 126 -8.50 -1.73 7.21
N ASN A 127 -8.60 -3.02 6.88
CA ASN A 127 -9.88 -3.68 6.67
C ASN A 127 -10.63 -3.95 7.98
N LYS A 128 -9.93 -4.24 9.08
CA LYS A 128 -10.53 -4.44 10.41
C LYS A 128 -11.09 -3.16 11.01
N PHE A 129 -10.43 -2.02 10.77
CA PHE A 129 -10.79 -0.74 11.39
C PHE A 129 -11.47 0.25 10.44
N LYS A 130 -11.86 -0.21 9.25
CA LYS A 130 -12.71 0.55 8.34
C LYS A 130 -14.00 0.97 9.04
N PHE A 131 -14.45 2.19 8.76
CA PHE A 131 -15.74 2.64 9.25
C PHE A 131 -16.86 1.99 8.42
N GLU A 132 -17.61 1.09 9.03
CA GLU A 132 -18.84 0.57 8.43
C GLU A 132 -19.97 1.57 8.66
N LYS A 133 -20.59 2.05 7.58
CA LYS A 133 -21.89 2.70 7.71
C LYS A 133 -22.85 1.63 8.20
N LEU A 134 -23.33 1.76 9.43
CA LEU A 134 -24.49 1.00 9.92
C LEU A 134 -25.59 1.07 8.84
N ARG A 135 -25.92 -0.07 8.23
CA ARG A 135 -27.10 -0.20 7.38
C ARG A 135 -28.30 -0.19 8.33
N TYR A 136 -28.98 0.94 8.41
CA TYR A 136 -30.19 1.11 9.22
C TYR A 136 -31.43 0.42 8.62
N GLU A 137 -31.29 -0.39 7.57
CA GLU A 137 -32.42 -1.09 6.92
C GLU A 137 -33.20 -2.02 7.87
N ASN A 138 -32.58 -2.52 8.95
CA ASN A 138 -33.26 -3.45 9.86
C ASN A 138 -33.87 -2.82 11.13
N ILE A 139 -33.78 -1.50 11.31
CA ILE A 139 -34.34 -0.84 12.51
C ILE A 139 -35.77 -0.31 12.25
N GLU A 140 -36.13 0.01 11.01
CA GLU A 140 -37.48 0.43 10.65
C GLU A 140 -38.51 -0.72 10.65
N ALA A 141 -38.07 -1.97 10.57
CA ALA A 141 -38.94 -3.15 10.62
C ALA A 141 -39.40 -3.56 12.04
N ILE A 142 -38.88 -2.92 13.10
CA ILE A 142 -39.21 -3.28 14.49
C ILE A 142 -40.54 -2.62 14.94
N GLY A 143 -41.04 -1.62 14.20
CA GLY A 143 -42.24 -0.85 14.56
C GLY A 143 -43.51 -1.14 13.75
N THR A 144 -43.47 -1.98 12.71
CA THR A 144 -44.57 -2.13 11.74
C THR A 144 -45.31 -3.47 11.81
N GLN A 145 -45.03 -4.32 12.80
CA GLN A 145 -45.71 -5.62 12.95
C GLN A 145 -46.94 -5.62 13.88
N ASN A 146 -47.42 -4.47 14.34
CA ASN A 146 -48.57 -4.37 15.26
C ASN A 146 -49.59 -3.29 14.84
N ASP A 147 -50.06 -3.30 13.59
CA ASP A 147 -51.34 -2.70 13.19
C ASP A 147 -52.10 -3.65 12.25
#